data_AF-A0A7V9M3Y8-F1
#
_entry.id   AF-A0A7V9M3Y8-F1
#
_cell.length_a   1.000
_cell.length_b   1.000
_cell.length_c   1.000
_cell.angle_alpha   90.00
_cell.angle_beta   90.00
_cell.angle_gamma   90.00
#
_symmetry.space_group_name_H-M   'P 1'
#
loop_
_entity.id
_entity.type
_entity.pdbx_description
1 polymer ?
#
loop_
_entity_poly.entity_id
_entity_poly.type
_entity_poly.pdbx_seq_one_letter_code
_entity_poly.pdbx_strand_id
1 'polypeptide(L)'
;GENLIVAINGDEMVASYKRKPFYSELDRLEILKSCRFVDEAFIITEYDNKEFIEKYNIDAIVHGNDWEVNSYMKQIRVTKEYLNERNVELVLLPYTQGISTSQIVKMIKESNFV
;
A
#
# COMPACT_ATOMS: atom_id res chain seq x y z
N GLY A 1 -12.45 -3.27 11.84
CA GLY A 1 -11.31 -4.09 12.31
C GLY A 1 -10.77 -3.50 13.58
N GLU A 2 -10.10 -4.32 14.40
CA GLU A 2 -9.43 -3.88 15.63
C GLU A 2 -7.93 -3.67 15.44
N ASN A 3 -7.33 -4.32 14.44
CA ASN A 3 -5.90 -4.21 14.10
C ASN A 3 -5.72 -3.78 12.64
N LEU A 4 -4.78 -2.87 12.38
CA LEU A 4 -4.34 -2.44 11.05
C LEU A 4 -2.91 -2.91 10.79
N ILE A 5 -2.78 -3.75 9.76
CA ILE A 5 -1.52 -4.29 9.30
C ILE A 5 -1.20 -3.69 7.94
N VAL A 6 0.00 -3.11 7.78
CA VAL A 6 0.40 -2.41 6.55
C VAL A 6 1.58 -3.11 5.89
N ALA A 7 1.33 -3.70 4.72
CA ALA A 7 2.37 -4.24 3.84
C ALA A 7 2.97 -3.13 2.96
N ILE A 8 4.30 -3.06 2.94
CA ILE A 8 5.07 -2.00 2.27
C ILE A 8 5.82 -2.60 1.10
N ASN A 9 5.53 -2.17 -0.13
CA ASN A 9 6.31 -2.61 -1.29
C ASN A 9 7.78 -2.19 -1.14
N GLY A 10 8.70 -3.14 -1.28
CA GLY A 10 10.14 -2.91 -1.24
C GLY A 10 10.61 -2.01 -2.38
N ASP A 11 11.78 -1.40 -2.20
CA ASP A 11 12.31 -0.39 -3.12
C ASP A 11 12.52 -0.92 -4.54
N GLU A 12 13.09 -2.12 -4.67
CA GLU A 12 13.37 -2.75 -5.96
C GLU A 12 12.08 -3.21 -6.66
N MET A 13 11.10 -3.71 -5.88
CA MET A 13 9.77 -4.03 -6.38
C MET A 13 9.10 -2.76 -6.93
N VAL A 14 9.14 -1.64 -6.21
CA VAL A 14 8.60 -0.37 -6.68
C VAL A 14 9.32 0.14 -7.92
N ALA A 15 10.65 0.05 -7.94
CA ALA A 15 11.49 0.48 -9.05
C ALA A 15 11.18 -0.26 -10.37
N SER A 16 10.61 -1.47 -10.29
CA SER A 16 10.27 -2.28 -11.46
C SER A 16 9.09 -1.74 -12.28
N TYR A 17 8.23 -0.90 -11.68
CA TYR A 17 7.03 -0.37 -12.35
C TYR A 17 6.85 1.14 -12.23
N LYS A 18 7.59 1.82 -11.35
CA LYS A 18 7.63 3.28 -11.26
C LYS A 18 8.97 3.77 -10.72
N ARG A 19 9.16 5.08 -10.63
CA ARG A 19 10.35 5.67 -10.01
C ARG A 19 10.53 5.13 -8.57
N LYS A 20 11.77 4.74 -8.23
CA LYS A 20 12.17 4.40 -6.86
C LYS A 20 11.70 5.46 -5.86
N PRO A 21 11.16 5.11 -4.69
CA PRO A 21 10.72 6.06 -3.67
C PRO A 21 11.83 7.04 -3.23
N PHE A 22 11.46 8.19 -2.65
CA PHE A 22 12.45 9.13 -2.08
C PHE A 22 12.96 8.65 -0.72
N TYR A 23 12.07 8.13 0.11
CA TYR A 23 12.41 7.44 1.35
C TYR A 23 12.72 5.99 1.06
N SER A 24 13.79 5.45 1.67
CA SER A 24 14.10 4.02 1.56
C SER A 24 12.95 3.16 2.10
N GLU A 25 12.90 1.89 1.73
CA GLU A 25 11.93 0.96 2.31
C GLU A 25 11.98 0.88 3.84
N LEU A 26 13.17 1.00 4.44
CA LEU A 26 13.36 1.05 5.89
C LEU A 26 12.82 2.36 6.50
N ASP A 27 13.07 3.50 5.86
CA ASP A 27 12.52 4.77 6.33
C ASP A 27 10.99 4.78 6.24
N ARG A 28 10.43 4.25 5.15
CA ARG A 28 8.97 4.12 4.97
C ARG A 28 8.35 3.20 6.02
N LEU A 29 9.06 2.13 6.38
CA LEU A 29 8.66 1.23 7.47
C LEU A 29 8.60 1.97 8.80
N GLU A 30 9.63 2.73 9.16
CA GLU A 30 9.65 3.48 10.42
C GLU A 30 8.60 4.60 10.44
N ILE A 31 8.38 5.29 9.33
CA ILE A 31 7.28 6.28 9.20
C ILE A 31 5.93 5.62 9.46
N LEU A 32 5.66 4.45 8.88
CA LEU A 32 4.38 3.75 9.07
C LEU A 32 4.20 3.21 10.48
N LYS A 33 5.26 2.67 11.11
CA LYS A 33 5.22 2.28 12.53
C LYS A 33 4.94 3.45 13.48
N SER A 34 5.26 4.68 13.08
CA SER A 34 4.97 5.88 13.89
C SER A 34 3.52 6.38 13.76
N CYS A 35 2.74 5.82 12.81
CA CYS A 35 1.36 6.23 12.60
C CYS A 35 0.44 5.70 13.71
N ARG A 36 -0.38 6.58 14.29
CA ARG A 36 -1.26 6.30 15.44
C ARG A 36 -2.11 5.03 15.30
N PHE A 37 -2.55 4.72 14.09
CA PHE A 37 -3.50 3.64 13.83
C PHE A 37 -2.86 2.37 13.27
N VAL A 38 -1.54 2.34 13.08
CA VAL A 38 -0.84 1.17 12.52
C VAL A 38 -0.37 0.29 13.68
N ASP A 39 -0.85 -0.95 13.72
CA ASP A 39 -0.47 -1.93 14.73
C ASP A 39 0.77 -2.73 14.30
N GLU A 40 0.84 -3.10 13.03
CA GLU A 40 1.99 -3.79 12.44
C GLU A 40 2.30 -3.27 11.04
N ALA A 41 3.58 -3.17 10.71
CA ALA A 41 4.04 -2.85 9.37
C ALA A 41 5.25 -3.71 9.00
N PHE A 42 5.31 -4.15 7.74
CA PHE A 42 6.39 -4.97 7.22
C PHE A 42 6.63 -4.72 5.73
N ILE A 43 7.81 -5.10 5.25
CA ILE A 43 8.22 -4.92 3.85
C ILE A 43 7.92 -6.22 3.08
N ILE A 44 7.36 -6.07 1.88
CA ILE A 44 7.16 -7.15 0.92
C ILE A 44 8.04 -6.95 -0.31
N THR A 45 8.64 -8.02 -0.79
CA THR A 45 9.49 -8.03 -2.00
C THR A 45 8.82 -8.73 -3.17
N GLU A 46 7.65 -9.32 -2.93
CA GLU A 46 6.87 -10.06 -3.92
C GLU A 46 5.45 -9.54 -4.01
N TYR A 47 4.80 -9.84 -5.13
CA TYR A 47 3.43 -9.42 -5.45
C TYR A 47 2.37 -10.33 -4.82
N ASP A 48 2.71 -11.56 -4.45
CA ASP A 48 1.72 -12.49 -3.91
C ASP A 48 1.44 -12.19 -2.45
N ASN A 49 0.22 -11.71 -2.14
CA ASN A 49 -0.14 -11.39 -0.77
C ASN A 49 -0.86 -12.53 -0.04
N LYS A 50 -1.09 -13.68 -0.69
CA LYS A 50 -1.85 -14.79 -0.09
C LYS A 50 -1.23 -15.31 1.19
N GLU A 51 0.10 -15.40 1.24
CA GLU A 51 0.79 -15.85 2.46
C GLU A 51 0.53 -14.93 3.65
N PHE A 52 0.42 -13.61 3.42
CA PHE A 52 0.15 -12.64 4.49
C PHE A 52 -1.33 -12.63 4.88
N ILE A 53 -2.22 -12.78 3.89
CA ILE A 53 -3.67 -12.92 4.16
C ILE A 53 -3.91 -14.10 5.10
N GLU A 54 -3.24 -15.22 4.85
CA GLU A 54 -3.34 -16.44 5.68
C GLU A 54 -2.61 -16.30 7.01
N LYS A 55 -1.38 -15.80 7.00
CA LYS A 55 -0.56 -15.63 8.22
C LYS A 55 -1.24 -14.72 9.26
N TYR A 56 -1.88 -13.65 8.81
CA TYR A 56 -2.47 -12.64 9.69
C TYR A 56 -3.98 -12.79 9.87
N ASN A 57 -4.61 -13.82 9.27
CA ASN A 57 -6.07 -14.00 9.26
C ASN A 57 -6.81 -12.70 8.88
N ILE A 58 -6.45 -12.13 7.72
CA ILE A 58 -7.00 -10.84 7.28
C ILE A 58 -8.49 -10.95 6.97
N ASP A 59 -9.32 -10.17 7.66
CA ASP A 59 -10.78 -10.09 7.38
C ASP A 59 -11.11 -9.10 6.24
N ALA A 60 -10.27 -8.08 6.05
CA ALA A 60 -10.49 -7.05 5.04
C ALA A 60 -9.17 -6.50 4.47
N ILE A 61 -9.12 -6.37 3.15
CA ILE A 61 -8.08 -5.67 2.41
C ILE A 61 -8.60 -4.27 2.07
N VAL A 62 -7.84 -3.24 2.44
CA VAL A 62 -8.23 -1.85 2.22
C VAL A 62 -7.31 -1.21 1.18
N HIS A 63 -7.89 -0.60 0.14
CA HIS A 63 -7.14 0.11 -0.89
C HIS A 63 -7.82 1.43 -1.29
N GLY A 64 -7.08 2.34 -1.92
CA GLY A 64 -7.66 3.55 -2.50
C GLY A 64 -8.53 3.23 -3.72
N ASN A 65 -9.54 4.05 -3.97
CA ASN A 65 -10.40 3.95 -5.16
C ASN A 65 -9.80 4.61 -6.41
N ASP A 66 -8.55 5.09 -6.33
CA ASP A 66 -7.80 5.69 -7.44
C ASP A 66 -7.27 4.65 -8.44
N TRP A 67 -7.45 3.36 -8.15
CA TRP A 67 -7.03 2.26 -9.00
C TRP A 67 -8.17 1.31 -9.37
N GLU A 68 -8.07 0.73 -10.56
CA GLU A 68 -9.07 -0.22 -11.06
C GLU A 68 -8.96 -1.54 -10.27
N VAL A 69 -10.11 -2.01 -9.77
CA VAL A 69 -10.17 -3.13 -8.82
C VAL A 69 -9.53 -4.41 -9.36
N ASN A 70 -9.80 -4.78 -10.61
CA ASN A 70 -9.24 -6.02 -11.17
C ASN A 70 -7.72 -5.91 -11.37
N SER A 71 -7.23 -4.71 -11.72
CA SER A 71 -5.81 -4.41 -11.82
C SER A 71 -5.12 -4.52 -10.46
N TYR A 72 -5.75 -4.01 -9.39
CA TYR A 72 -5.28 -4.19 -8.02
C TYR A 72 -5.23 -5.66 -7.61
N MET A 73 -6.33 -6.39 -7.78
CA MET A 73 -6.40 -7.81 -7.44
C MET A 73 -5.35 -8.65 -8.20
N LYS A 74 -5.14 -8.34 -9.49
CA LYS A 74 -4.10 -8.97 -10.30
C LYS A 74 -2.70 -8.66 -9.77
N GLN A 75 -2.46 -7.42 -9.32
CA GLN A 75 -1.18 -7.03 -8.73
C GLN A 75 -0.90 -7.85 -7.47
N ILE A 76 -1.87 -8.00 -6.57
CA ILE A 76 -1.68 -8.75 -5.31
C ILE A 76 -1.88 -10.27 -5.47
N ARG A 77 -2.08 -10.74 -6.72
CA ARG A 77 -2.29 -12.14 -7.13
C ARG A 77 -3.47 -12.85 -6.48
N VAL A 78 -4.52 -12.12 -6.10
CA VAL A 78 -5.76 -12.69 -5.54
C VAL A 78 -6.89 -12.71 -6.57
N THR A 79 -7.87 -13.60 -6.38
CA THR A 79 -9.11 -13.64 -7.16
C THR A 79 -10.31 -13.42 -6.25
N LYS A 80 -11.48 -13.14 -6.83
CA LYS A 80 -12.71 -12.95 -6.05
C LYS A 80 -13.10 -14.23 -5.33
N GLU A 81 -12.90 -15.37 -6.00
CA GLU A 81 -13.15 -16.70 -5.45
C GLU A 81 -12.26 -16.96 -4.22
N TYR A 82 -10.96 -16.66 -4.32
CA TYR A 82 -10.02 -16.79 -3.21
C TYR A 82 -10.44 -15.97 -1.98
N LEU A 83 -10.86 -14.71 -2.20
CA LEU A 83 -11.33 -13.83 -1.12
C LEU A 83 -12.64 -14.33 -0.51
N ASN A 84 -13.60 -14.73 -1.35
CA ASN A 84 -14.89 -15.25 -0.89
C ASN A 84 -14.76 -16.53 -0.06
N GLU A 85 -13.92 -17.47 -0.49
CA GLU A 85 -13.66 -18.73 0.25
C GLU A 85 -13.12 -18.49 1.66
N ARG A 86 -12.46 -17.35 1.88
CA ARG A 86 -11.84 -16.96 3.15
C ARG A 86 -12.62 -15.90 3.91
N ASN A 87 -13.78 -15.48 3.40
CA ASN A 87 -14.58 -14.36 3.94
C ASN A 87 -13.78 -13.05 4.07
N VAL A 88 -12.88 -12.78 3.12
CA VAL A 88 -12.08 -11.54 3.08
C VAL A 88 -12.78 -10.50 2.21
N GLU A 89 -13.04 -9.32 2.77
CA GLU A 89 -13.64 -8.22 2.01
C GLU A 89 -12.58 -7.32 1.36
N LEU A 90 -12.81 -6.86 0.13
CA LEU A 90 -12.02 -5.79 -0.48
C LEU A 90 -12.75 -4.45 -0.35
N VAL A 91 -12.22 -3.56 0.49
CA VAL A 91 -12.81 -2.25 0.80
C VAL A 91 -12.04 -1.15 0.07
N LEU A 92 -12.76 -0.31 -0.68
CA LEU A 92 -12.18 0.84 -1.38
C LEU A 92 -12.48 2.13 -0.64
N LEU A 93 -11.44 2.88 -0.29
CA LEU A 93 -11.55 4.19 0.35
C LEU A 93 -11.38 5.31 -0.66
N PRO A 94 -12.12 6.43 -0.51
CA PRO A 94 -11.95 7.58 -1.38
C PRO A 94 -10.54 8.17 -1.23
N TYR A 95 -9.90 8.46 -2.36
CA TYR A 95 -8.59 9.13 -2.36
C TYR A 95 -8.67 10.51 -1.70
N THR A 96 -7.73 10.79 -0.80
CA THR A 96 -7.64 12.10 -0.13
C THR A 96 -7.22 13.17 -1.13
N GLN A 97 -8.09 14.15 -1.35
CA GLN A 97 -7.83 15.22 -2.30
C GLN A 97 -6.85 16.26 -1.74
N GLY A 98 -6.02 16.83 -2.60
CA GLY A 98 -5.18 17.98 -2.27
C GLY A 98 -3.80 17.67 -1.68
N ILE A 99 -3.46 16.40 -1.43
CA ILE A 99 -2.14 16.00 -0.92
C ILE A 99 -1.64 14.76 -1.68
N SER A 100 -0.47 14.84 -2.30
CA SER A 100 0.22 13.72 -2.92
C SER A 100 1.72 13.96 -2.97
N THR A 101 2.52 12.89 -3.04
CA THR A 101 3.98 13.00 -3.21
C THR A 101 4.33 13.77 -4.48
N SER A 102 3.58 13.56 -5.57
CA SER A 102 3.78 14.28 -6.83
C SER A 102 3.56 15.79 -6.66
N GLN A 103 2.53 16.19 -5.92
CA GLN A 103 2.28 17.60 -5.62
C GLN A 103 3.39 18.19 -4.74
N ILE A 104 3.84 17.50 -3.70
CA ILE A 104 4.93 17.96 -2.83
C ILE A 104 6.22 18.15 -3.65
N VAL A 105 6.57 17.19 -4.50
CA VAL A 105 7.75 17.27 -5.37
C VAL A 105 7.64 18.44 -6.34
N LYS A 106 6.45 18.66 -6.91
CA LYS A 106 6.19 19.80 -7.79
C LYS A 106 6.36 21.13 -7.03
N MET A 107 5.77 21.25 -5.85
CA MET A 107 5.90 22.44 -4.99
C MET A 107 7.37 22.73 -4.65
N ILE A 108 8.16 21.72 -4.28
CA ILE A 108 9.59 21.90 -3.98
C ILE A 108 10.36 22.38 -5.21
N LYS A 109 10.12 21.78 -6.38
CA LYS A 109 10.75 22.21 -7.63
C LYS A 109 10.38 23.64 -8.03
N GLU A 110 9.13 24.04 -7.79
CA GLU A 110 8.62 25.37 -8.07
C GLU A 110 9.03 26.40 -7.01
N SER A 111 9.37 25.97 -5.79
CA SER A 111 9.81 26.86 -4.70
C SER A 111 11.28 27.27 -4.81
N ASN A 112 12.06 26.69 -5.73
CA ASN A 112 13.43 27.09 -6.02
C ASN A 112 13.52 28.39 -6.85
N PHE A 113 12.70 29.39 -6.53
CA PHE A 113 12.89 30.78 -6.93
C PHE A 113 13.31 31.60 -5.70
N VAL A 114 14.57 31.48 -5.29
CA VAL A 114 15.53 32.57 -4.97
C VAL A 114 16.93 32.00 -5.12
#